data_AF-A0A4U0W5F7-F1
#
_entry.id   AF-A0A4U0W5F7-F1
#
_cell.length_a   1.000
_cell.length_b   1.000
_cell.length_c   1.000
_cell.angle_alpha   90.00
_cell.angle_beta   90.00
_cell.angle_gamma   90.00
#
_symmetry.space_group_name_H-M   'P 1'
#
loop_
_entity.id
_entity.type
_entity.pdbx_description
1 polymer ?
#
loop_
_entity_poly.entity_id
_entity_poly.type
_entity_poly.pdbx_seq_one_letter_code
_entity_poly.pdbx_strand_id
1 'polypeptide(L)'
;ECTAWPGYNPDMHSIRIKHIRNYDLPADVFVAGETRPTRPKRKPTAAANGVNAANNKRSFSNAGLDENTTSAKRRQSANTTNGTAG
;
A
#
# COMPACT_ATOMS: atom_id res chain seq x y z
N GLU A 1 -7.19 -26.38 2.89
CA GLU A 1 -7.74 -25.74 4.11
C GLU A 1 -7.09 -26.32 5.36
N CYS A 2 -6.35 -25.52 6.12
CA CYS A 2 -5.67 -25.99 7.35
C CYS A 2 -6.64 -26.30 8.50
N THR A 3 -7.87 -25.80 8.42
CA THR A 3 -8.95 -26.06 9.38
C THR A 3 -9.75 -27.33 9.07
N ALA A 4 -9.51 -27.98 7.93
CA ALA A 4 -10.21 -29.21 7.54
C ALA A 4 -9.68 -30.47 8.25
N TRP A 5 -8.63 -30.34 9.06
CA TRP A 5 -8.10 -31.45 9.85
C TRP A 5 -9.11 -31.84 10.95
N PRO A 6 -9.50 -33.13 11.09
CA PRO A 6 -10.52 -33.55 12.06
C PRO A 6 -10.23 -33.20 13.53
N GLY A 7 -8.96 -33.03 13.91
CA GLY A 7 -8.55 -32.63 15.26
C GLY A 7 -8.53 -31.12 15.50
N TYR A 8 -8.89 -30.30 14.50
CA TYR A 8 -8.89 -28.85 14.66
C TYR A 8 -10.03 -28.40 15.57
N ASN A 9 -9.69 -27.91 16.76
CA ASN A 9 -10.62 -27.24 17.66
C ASN A 9 -10.37 -25.72 17.61
N PRO A 10 -11.33 -24.87 17.19
CA PRO A 10 -11.14 -23.42 17.09
C PRO A 10 -10.97 -22.71 18.44
N ASP A 11 -11.39 -23.31 19.56
CA ASP A 11 -11.22 -22.73 20.90
C ASP A 11 -9.82 -23.00 21.46
N MET A 12 -9.18 -24.09 21.02
CA MET A 12 -7.82 -24.46 21.44
C MET A 12 -6.75 -24.07 20.42
N HIS A 13 -7.08 -24.08 19.13
CA HIS A 13 -6.15 -23.89 18.03
C HIS A 13 -6.44 -22.57 17.30
N SER A 14 -5.39 -21.82 16.98
CA SER A 14 -5.49 -20.57 16.22
C SER A 14 -4.45 -20.54 15.11
N ILE A 15 -4.87 -20.16 13.91
CA ILE A 15 -4.00 -20.00 12.75
C ILE A 15 -4.00 -18.52 12.37
N ARG A 16 -2.81 -17.92 12.25
CA ARG A 16 -2.65 -16.51 11.84
C ARG A 16 -1.57 -16.38 10.79
N ILE A 17 -1.88 -15.68 9.71
CA ILE A 17 -0.92 -15.33 8.67
C ILE A 17 -0.40 -13.93 8.96
N LYS A 18 0.93 -13.78 9.10
CA LYS A 18 1.58 -12.49 9.27
C LYS A 18 2.47 -12.20 8.08
N HIS A 19 2.30 -11.05 7.46
CA HIS A 19 3.23 -10.56 6.45
C HIS A 19 4.39 -9.82 7.13
N ILE A 20 5.57 -10.42 7.12
CA ILE A 20 6.77 -9.90 7.81
C ILE A 20 7.92 -9.81 6.80
N ARG A 21 8.72 -8.75 6.88
CA ARG A 21 9.91 -8.59 6.03
C ARG A 21 11.07 -9.41 6.58
N ASN A 22 11.99 -9.82 5.72
CA ASN A 22 13.14 -10.67 6.09
C ASN A 22 13.94 -10.13 7.31
N TYR A 23 14.15 -8.81 7.37
CA TYR A 23 14.85 -8.18 8.51
C TYR A 23 14.02 -8.08 9.80
N ASP A 24 12.71 -8.24 9.73
CA ASP A 24 11.79 -8.19 10.88
C ASP A 24 11.51 -9.62 11.44
N LEU A 25 12.10 -10.68 10.87
CA LEU A 25 11.94 -12.07 11.35
C LEU A 25 12.51 -12.30 12.76
N PRO A 26 11.94 -13.20 13.59
CA PRO A 26 12.46 -13.52 14.93
C PRO A 26 13.91 -14.03 14.93
N ALA A 27 14.61 -13.95 16.06
CA ALA A 27 15.97 -14.49 16.18
C ALA A 27 16.02 -16.02 16.06
N ASP A 28 14.94 -16.69 16.48
CA ASP A 28 14.81 -18.16 16.52
C ASP A 28 14.83 -18.82 15.13
N VAL A 29 14.59 -18.06 14.06
CA VAL A 29 14.65 -18.58 12.68
C VAL A 29 16.05 -18.48 12.07
N PHE A 30 17.07 -18.10 12.84
CA PHE A 30 18.45 -18.01 12.42
C PHE A 30 19.33 -18.90 13.28
N VAL A 31 20.23 -19.67 12.66
CA VAL A 31 21.14 -20.56 13.39
C VAL A 31 22.49 -19.89 13.66
N ALA A 32 23.30 -20.50 14.53
CA ALA A 32 24.63 -20.00 14.85
C ALA A 32 25.51 -19.90 13.59
N GLY A 33 26.03 -18.71 13.31
CA GLY A 33 26.85 -18.41 12.12
C GLY A 33 26.10 -17.67 11.02
N GLU A 34 24.77 -17.62 11.06
CA GLU A 34 23.99 -16.82 10.12
C GLU A 34 23.89 -15.36 10.56
N THR A 35 24.01 -14.44 9.60
CA THR A 35 23.86 -13.01 9.87
C THR A 35 22.46 -12.54 9.47
N ARG A 36 21.73 -12.01 10.45
CA ARG A 36 20.38 -11.46 10.22
C ARG A 36 20.43 -10.23 9.30
N PRO A 37 19.56 -10.16 8.28
CA PRO A 37 19.46 -8.98 7.43
C PRO A 37 19.08 -7.73 8.24
N THR A 38 19.77 -6.63 8.01
CA THR A 38 19.47 -5.35 8.68
C THR A 38 18.58 -4.46 7.80
N ARG A 39 17.70 -3.68 8.43
CA ARG A 39 16.91 -2.68 7.71
C ARG A 39 17.83 -1.66 7.01
N PRO A 40 17.66 -1.42 5.71
CA PRO A 40 18.41 -0.39 5.02
C PRO A 40 18.15 0.98 5.68
N LYS A 41 19.19 1.65 6.15
CA LYS A 41 19.09 3.03 6.64
C LYS A 41 18.87 3.95 5.45
N ARG A 42 17.85 4.81 5.51
CA ARG A 42 17.69 5.87 4.49
C ARG A 42 18.91 6.77 4.59
N LYS A 43 19.63 6.95 3.48
CA LYS A 43 20.75 7.89 3.43
C LYS A 43 20.19 9.29 3.69
N PRO A 44 20.75 10.07 4.64
CA PRO A 44 20.41 11.47 4.73
C PRO A 44 20.81 12.11 3.40
N THR A 45 19.86 12.74 2.72
CA THR A 45 20.17 13.63 1.61
C THR A 45 21.02 14.73 2.20
N ALA A 46 22.29 14.82 1.79
CA ALA A 46 23.12 15.98 2.10
C ALA A 46 22.30 17.21 1.71
N ALA A 47 22.08 18.11 2.67
CA ALA A 47 21.61 19.45 2.35
C ALA A 47 22.70 20.06 1.46
N ALA A 48 22.48 20.01 0.15
CA ALA A 48 23.30 20.74 -0.80
C ALA A 48 23.09 22.22 -0.49
N ASN A 49 24.06 22.83 0.19
CA ASN A 49 24.26 24.27 0.15
C ASN A 49 24.33 24.67 -1.32
N GLY A 50 23.29 25.30 -1.84
CA GLY A 50 23.25 25.83 -3.21
C GLY A 50 21.98 25.52 -3.99
N VAL A 51 21.00 26.43 -3.90
CA VAL A 51 20.04 26.82 -4.96
C VAL A 51 18.97 25.82 -5.43
N ASN A 52 18.87 24.57 -4.95
CA ASN A 52 17.74 23.70 -5.37
C ASN A 52 17.10 22.86 -4.25
N ALA A 53 16.77 23.52 -3.14
CA ALA A 53 15.92 22.95 -2.07
C ALA A 53 14.40 23.08 -2.35
N ALA A 54 13.98 23.37 -3.58
CA ALA A 54 12.55 23.54 -3.94
C ALA A 54 11.88 22.24 -4.45
N ASN A 55 12.62 21.15 -4.67
CA ASN A 55 12.09 19.92 -5.27
C ASN A 55 12.13 18.71 -4.32
N ASN A 56 12.05 18.94 -3.01
CA ASN A 56 11.91 17.87 -2.01
C ASN A 56 10.66 18.03 -1.15
N LYS A 57 9.55 18.41 -1.77
CA LYS A 57 8.19 17.98 -1.41
C LYS A 57 7.41 17.99 -2.71
N ARG A 58 6.85 16.85 -3.13
CA ARG A 58 5.65 16.92 -3.97
C ARG A 58 4.58 17.51 -3.04
N SER A 59 4.49 18.84 -2.99
CA SER A 59 3.49 19.53 -2.20
C SER A 59 2.12 19.07 -2.68
N PHE A 60 1.17 18.85 -1.78
CA PHE A 60 -0.22 18.55 -2.12
C PHE A 60 -0.77 19.59 -3.12
N SER A 61 -0.27 20.83 -3.06
CA SER A 61 -0.56 21.93 -3.99
C SER A 61 -0.15 21.66 -5.46
N ASN A 62 0.79 20.74 -5.70
CA ASN A 62 1.28 20.42 -7.05
C ASN A 62 0.58 19.19 -7.65
N ALA A 63 -0.45 18.65 -6.97
CA ALA A 63 -1.20 17.49 -7.44
C ALA A 63 -2.21 17.81 -8.55
N GLY A 64 -2.32 19.07 -8.99
CA GLY A 64 -3.23 19.48 -10.08
C GLY A 64 -4.71 19.16 -9.80
N LEU A 65 -5.06 18.96 -8.52
CA LEU A 65 -6.42 18.69 -8.06
C LEU A 65 -7.06 20.02 -7.58
N ASP A 66 -6.88 21.09 -8.36
CA ASP A 66 -7.73 22.27 -8.23
C ASP A 66 -9.06 21.92 -8.90
N GLU A 67 -9.89 21.25 -8.10
CA GLU A 67 -11.30 21.02 -8.37
C GLU A 67 -11.93 22.40 -8.57
N ASN A 68 -12.02 22.84 -9.83
CA ASN A 68 -12.84 23.96 -10.22
C ASN A 68 -14.28 23.66 -9.76
N THR A 69 -14.62 24.11 -8.56
CA THR A 69 -15.96 24.11 -8.00
C THR A 69 -16.79 25.17 -8.73
N THR A 70 -17.07 24.97 -10.01
CA THR A 70 -18.11 25.75 -10.71
C THR A 70 -18.94 24.84 -11.61
N SER A 71 -20.12 24.52 -11.08
CA SER A 71 -21.29 23.97 -11.77
C SER A 71 -21.11 22.61 -12.45
N ALA A 72 -21.49 21.55 -11.73
CA ALA A 72 -21.86 20.27 -12.31
C ALA A 72 -23.01 20.46 -13.33
N LYS A 73 -22.67 20.80 -14.58
CA LYS A 73 -23.61 20.74 -15.69
C LYS A 73 -23.73 19.26 -16.05
N ARG A 74 -24.68 18.62 -15.36
CA ARG A 74 -25.29 17.31 -15.69
C ARG A 74 -25.21 17.09 -17.20
N ARG A 75 -24.33 16.18 -17.64
CA ARG A 75 -24.28 15.74 -19.03
C ARG A 75 -25.56 14.97 -19.31
N GLN A 76 -26.55 15.66 -19.86
CA GLN A 76 -27.65 15.02 -20.57
C GLN A 76 -27.07 14.47 -21.87
N SER A 77 -26.78 13.17 -21.91
CA SER A 77 -26.66 12.46 -23.18
C SER A 77 -28.06 12.00 -23.58
N ALA A 78 -28.59 12.65 -24.61
CA ALA A 78 -29.84 12.31 -25.25
C ALA A 78 -29.74 10.96 -25.98
N ASN A 79 -30.75 10.13 -25.70
CA ASN A 79 -31.37 9.09 -26.52
C ASN A 79 -30.56 8.47 -27.68
N THR A 80 -30.22 7.18 -27.53
CA THR A 80 -30.10 6.24 -28.65
C THR A 80 -31.14 5.15 -28.44
N THR A 81 -32.32 5.36 -29.04
CA THR A 81 -33.32 4.31 -29.25
C THR A 81 -32.78 3.29 -30.24
N ASN A 82 -32.62 2.04 -29.81
CA ASN A 82 -32.65 0.87 -30.70
C ASN A 82 -33.01 -0.39 -29.89
N GLY A 83 -34.21 -0.93 -30.14
CA GLY A 83 -34.44 -2.38 -30.20
C GLY A 83 -35.05 -3.11 -28.99
N THR A 84 -36.38 -3.35 -29.08
CA THR A 84 -37.00 -4.69 -28.96
C THR A 84 -37.15 -5.36 -27.58
N ALA A 85 -38.40 -5.50 -27.11
CA ALA A 85 -39.11 -6.75 -26.73
C ALA A 85 -40.13 -6.51 -25.60
N GLY A 86 -41.40 -6.87 -25.84
CA GLY A 86 -42.48 -6.88 -24.85
C GLY A 86 -43.83 -6.55 -25.45
#